data_AF-A0A7L1ED76-F1
#
_entry.id   AF-A0A7L1ED76-F1
#
_cell.length_a   1.000
_cell.length_b   1.000
_cell.length_c   1.000
_cell.angle_alpha   90.00
_cell.angle_beta   90.00
_cell.angle_gamma   90.00
#
_symmetry.space_group_name_H-M   'P 1'
#
loop_
_entity.id
_entity.type
_entity.pdbx_description
1 polymer ?
#
loop_
_entity_poly.entity_id
_entity_poly.type
_entity_poly.pdbx_seq_one_letter_code
_entity_poly.pdbx_strand_id
1 'polypeptide(L)'
;WAERWDFPCAGARYCLTVHLFTARGESTSVTKKCATGEECHLVGCHRLGDGGHTECVSCCEGMICNVEIPTNATNAVLAVLQARRAGGGRALPSLALLVAAVTV
;
A
#
# COMPACT_ATOMS: atom_id res chain seq x y z
N TRP A 1 -11.84 13.27 -14.71
CA TRP A 1 -11.40 11.85 -14.67
C TRP A 1 -9.91 11.91 -14.34
N ALA A 2 -9.18 10.84 -14.07
CA ALA A 2 -7.82 10.97 -13.52
C ALA A 2 -6.80 11.37 -14.62
N GLU A 3 -6.92 12.58 -15.17
CA GLU A 3 -6.02 13.16 -16.17
C GLU A 3 -4.95 14.08 -15.54
N ARG A 4 -4.06 13.52 -14.71
CA ARG A 4 -2.76 14.14 -14.40
C ARG A 4 -1.77 13.13 -13.83
N TRP A 5 -1.33 12.17 -14.65
CA TRP A 5 -0.21 11.27 -14.29
C TRP A 5 1.16 11.84 -14.69
N ASP A 6 1.24 13.13 -15.05
CA ASP A 6 2.48 13.80 -15.46
C ASP A 6 3.05 14.72 -14.38
N PHE A 7 3.18 14.23 -13.15
CA PHE A 7 4.03 14.90 -12.17
C PHE A 7 4.83 13.85 -11.40
N PRO A 8 6.17 13.82 -11.50
CA PRO A 8 6.95 13.08 -10.52
C PRO A 8 6.55 13.64 -9.16
N CYS A 9 6.18 12.77 -8.21
CA CYS A 9 5.89 13.13 -6.84
C CYS A 9 7.13 13.80 -6.23
N ALA A 10 7.34 15.09 -6.48
CA ALA A 10 8.57 15.81 -6.16
C ALA A 10 8.68 15.95 -4.64
N GLY A 11 9.31 14.97 -4.00
CA GLY A 11 9.45 14.89 -2.55
C GLY A 11 8.34 14.13 -1.81
N ALA A 12 7.23 13.79 -2.47
CA ALA A 12 6.20 12.93 -1.88
C ALA A 12 6.62 11.46 -1.93
N ARG A 13 6.67 10.81 -0.75
CA ARG A 13 7.12 9.42 -0.59
C ARG A 13 5.99 8.40 -0.75
N TYR A 14 4.74 8.87 -0.66
CA TYR A 14 3.57 8.02 -0.66
C TYR A 14 2.63 8.34 -1.81
N CYS A 15 1.86 7.35 -2.23
CA CYS A 15 0.69 7.51 -3.07
C CYS A 15 -0.55 7.26 -2.21
N LEU A 16 -1.52 8.17 -2.26
CA LEU A 16 -2.79 8.09 -1.55
C LEU A 16 -3.91 7.77 -2.53
N THR A 17 -4.84 6.90 -2.11
CA THR A 17 -6.09 6.62 -2.83
C THR A 17 -7.27 6.78 -1.89
N VAL A 18 -8.28 7.52 -2.34
CA VAL A 18 -9.60 7.59 -1.72
C VAL A 18 -10.60 6.92 -2.65
N HIS A 19 -11.38 5.99 -2.11
CA HIS A 19 -12.45 5.31 -2.84
C HIS A 19 -13.77 5.51 -2.10
N LEU A 20 -14.73 6.14 -2.78
CA LEU A 20 -16.10 6.26 -2.33
C LEU A 20 -16.96 5.27 -3.11
N PHE A 21 -17.70 4.43 -2.40
CA PHE A 21 -18.57 3.41 -3.01
C PHE A 21 -19.84 3.21 -2.20
N THR A 22 -20.86 2.66 -2.85
CA THR A 22 -22.15 2.34 -2.22
C THR A 22 -22.04 1.06 -1.38
N ALA A 23 -23.03 0.80 -0.51
CA ALA A 23 -23.07 -0.41 0.32
C ALA A 23 -23.12 -1.71 -0.50
N ARG A 24 -23.48 -1.62 -1.79
CA ARG A 24 -23.47 -2.74 -2.74
C ARG A 24 -22.10 -2.97 -3.39
N GLY A 25 -21.12 -2.10 -3.13
CA GLY A 25 -19.78 -2.14 -3.71
C GLY A 25 -19.65 -1.37 -5.02
N GLU A 26 -20.65 -0.57 -5.42
CA GLU A 26 -20.58 0.21 -6.66
C GLU A 26 -19.72 1.46 -6.45
N SER A 27 -18.64 1.59 -7.20
CA SER A 27 -17.74 2.74 -7.13
C SER A 27 -18.44 4.02 -7.56
N THR A 28 -18.48 5.00 -6.66
CA THR A 28 -18.97 6.35 -6.93
C THR A 28 -17.83 7.25 -7.42
N SER A 29 -16.69 7.22 -6.72
CA SER A 29 -15.51 8.00 -7.11
C SER A 29 -14.22 7.36 -6.62
N VAL A 30 -13.14 7.55 -7.38
CA VAL A 30 -11.79 7.12 -7.03
C VAL A 30 -10.85 8.29 -7.28
N THR A 31 -10.17 8.73 -6.24
CA THR A 31 -9.20 9.82 -6.30
C THR A 31 -7.83 9.31 -5.92
N LYS A 32 -6.83 9.60 -6.75
CA LYS A 32 -5.43 9.19 -6.54
C LYS A 32 -4.54 10.42 -6.55
N LYS A 33 -3.62 10.54 -5.60
CA LYS A 33 -2.64 11.64 -5.54
C LYS A 33 -1.32 11.20 -4.92
N CYS A 34 -0.25 11.95 -5.19
CA CYS A 34 0.97 11.91 -4.38
C CYS A 34 0.67 12.49 -2.99
N ALA A 35 1.27 11.93 -1.94
CA ALA A 35 1.03 12.33 -0.56
C ALA A 35 2.30 12.34 0.31
N THR A 36 2.25 13.13 1.37
CA THR A 36 3.25 13.12 2.45
C THR A 36 2.89 12.08 3.51
N GLY A 37 3.81 11.80 4.45
CA GLY A 37 3.54 10.85 5.54
C GLY A 37 2.37 11.29 6.44
N GLU A 38 2.25 12.59 6.69
CA GLU A 38 1.20 13.18 7.52
C GLU A 38 -0.20 12.95 6.93
N GLU A 39 -0.37 13.10 5.62
CA GLU A 39 -1.64 12.83 4.94
C GLU A 39 -2.04 11.34 4.99
N CYS A 40 -1.05 10.45 5.15
CA CYS A 40 -1.26 9.01 5.22
C CYS A 40 -1.54 8.49 6.64
N HIS A 41 -1.70 9.36 7.63
CA HIS A 41 -2.09 8.94 8.99
C HIS A 41 -3.57 8.54 9.08
N LEU A 42 -4.41 8.97 8.14
CA LEU A 42 -5.86 8.75 8.13
C LEU A 42 -6.28 7.62 7.18
N VAL A 43 -5.54 6.51 7.17
CA VAL A 43 -5.93 5.31 6.41
C VAL A 43 -7.03 4.54 7.15
N GLY A 44 -7.90 3.88 6.38
CA GLY A 44 -9.02 3.11 6.92
C GLY A 44 -10.29 3.31 6.12
N CYS A 45 -11.39 2.72 6.60
CA CYS A 45 -12.70 2.85 5.99
C CYS A 45 -13.70 3.45 6.97
N HIS A 46 -14.49 4.39 6.49
CA HIS A 46 -15.51 5.10 7.25
C HIS A 46 -16.84 5.07 6.47
N ARG A 47 -17.94 4.74 7.16
CA ARG A 47 -19.27 4.85 6.58
C ARG A 47 -19.73 6.30 6.66
N LEU A 48 -20.15 6.87 5.53
CA LEU A 48 -20.67 8.24 5.45
C LEU A 48 -22.18 8.24 5.64
N GLY A 49 -22.62 8.71 6.82
CA GLY A 49 -24.02 8.90 7.17
C GLY A 49 -24.88 7.63 7.08
N ASP A 50 -26.20 7.83 7.03
CA ASP A 50 -27.18 6.74 6.86
C ASP A 50 -27.39 6.36 5.38
N GLY A 51 -26.77 7.10 4.46
CA GLY A 51 -26.93 6.96 3.01
C GLY A 51 -26.22 5.76 2.39
N GLY A 52 -25.64 4.88 3.21
CA GLY A 52 -25.03 3.62 2.76
C GLY A 52 -23.77 3.80 1.90
N HIS A 53 -23.09 4.93 1.96
CA HIS A 53 -21.81 5.10 1.28
C HIS A 53 -20.64 4.80 2.22
N THR A 54 -19.57 4.25 1.68
CA THR A 54 -18.33 3.97 2.41
C THR A 54 -17.19 4.67 1.70
N GLU A 55 -16.40 5.41 2.47
CA GLU A 55 -15.12 5.97 2.03
C GLU A 55 -14.00 5.10 2.59
N CYS A 56 -13.12 4.64 1.72
CA CYS A 56 -11.90 3.95 2.11
C CYS A 56 -10.68 4.72 1.62
N VAL A 57 -9.70 4.89 2.51
CA VAL A 57 -8.45 5.58 2.26
C VAL A 57 -7.29 4.61 2.43
N SER A 58 -6.45 4.50 1.40
CA SER A 58 -5.20 3.73 1.46
C SER A 58 -4.00 4.58 1.05
N CYS A 59 -2.85 4.24 1.62
CA CYS A 59 -1.58 4.82 1.23
C CYS A 59 -0.55 3.72 0.96
N CYS A 60 0.36 3.96 0.04
CA CYS A 60 1.50 3.07 -0.18
C CYS A 60 2.76 3.87 -0.43
N GLU A 61 3.91 3.30 -0.07
CA GLU A 61 5.22 3.88 -0.32
C GLU A 61 5.78 3.37 -1.66
N GLY A 62 6.29 4.28 -2.49
CA GLY A 62 6.92 3.97 -3.77
C GLY A 62 6.22 4.60 -4.97
N MET A 63 6.83 4.46 -6.15
CA MET A 63 6.30 5.03 -7.38
C MET A 63 5.19 4.15 -7.95
N ILE A 64 4.03 4.76 -8.27
CA ILE A 64 2.90 4.08 -8.93
C ILE A 64 2.47 2.83 -8.13
N CYS A 65 2.56 2.88 -6.79
CA CYS A 65 2.25 1.73 -5.94
C CYS A 65 0.74 1.55 -5.72
N ASN A 66 -0.04 2.61 -5.89
CA ASN A 66 -1.47 2.64 -5.61
C ASN A 66 -2.29 2.13 -6.81
N VAL A 67 -1.89 1.00 -7.38
CA VAL A 67 -2.62 0.35 -8.49
C VAL A 67 -3.95 -0.22 -7.97
N GLU A 68 -3.94 -0.83 -6.78
CA GLU A 68 -5.13 -1.34 -6.12
C GLU A 68 -6.01 -0.20 -5.58
N ILE A 69 -7.33 -0.40 -5.61
CA ILE A 69 -8.32 0.54 -5.05
C ILE A 69 -8.85 -0.07 -3.75
N PRO A 70 -8.81 0.66 -2.62
CA PRO A 70 -9.25 0.12 -1.34
C PRO A 70 -10.77 -0.08 -1.31
N THR A 71 -11.24 -1.20 -0.81
CA THR A 71 -12.66 -1.57 -0.77
C THR A 71 -13.10 -2.04 0.62
N ASN A 72 -12.17 -2.33 1.51
CA ASN A 72 -12.45 -2.78 2.86
C ASN A 72 -11.28 -2.42 3.81
N ALA A 73 -11.48 -2.59 5.12
CA ALA A 73 -10.48 -2.28 6.14
C ALA A 73 -9.17 -3.07 5.98
N THR A 74 -9.18 -4.20 5.29
CA THR A 74 -7.99 -5.03 5.05
C THR A 74 -7.05 -4.46 3.99
N ASN A 75 -7.57 -3.72 3.01
CA ASN A 75 -6.75 -3.09 1.95
C ASN A 75 -6.72 -1.55 2.03
N ALA A 76 -7.56 -0.96 2.88
CA ALA A 76 -7.48 0.45 3.29
C ALA A 76 -6.41 0.67 4.37
N VAL A 77 -5.15 0.42 4.03
CA VAL A 77 -4.01 0.44 4.95
C VAL A 77 -2.87 1.32 4.43
N LEU A 78 -1.90 1.61 5.29
CA LEU A 78 -0.60 2.17 4.91
C LEU A 78 0.38 1.03 4.58
N ALA A 79 0.68 0.84 3.30
CA ALA A 79 1.61 -0.17 2.82
C ALA A 79 3.02 0.41 2.61
N VAL A 80 3.92 0.16 3.56
CA VAL A 80 5.32 0.62 3.51
C VAL A 80 6.21 -0.50 2.92
N LEU A 81 7.20 -0.15 2.10
CA LEU A 81 8.09 -1.14 1.45
C LEU A 81 8.89 -1.99 2.46
N GLN A 82 9.06 -1.50 3.68
CA GLN A 82 9.70 -2.24 4.77
C GLN A 82 8.86 -3.44 5.24
N ALA A 83 7.51 -3.36 5.18
CA ALA A 83 6.62 -4.44 5.60
C ALA A 83 6.63 -5.64 4.63
N ARG A 84 6.95 -5.43 3.34
CA ARG A 84 7.05 -6.52 2.35
C ARG A 84 8.33 -7.36 2.48
N ARG A 85 9.38 -6.87 3.17
CA ARG A 85 10.60 -7.65 3.41
C ARG A 85 10.47 -8.66 4.55
N ALA A 86 9.50 -8.49 5.45
CA ALA A 86 9.27 -9.41 6.56
C ALA A 86 8.52 -10.70 6.17
N GLY A 87 7.96 -10.78 4.96
CA GLY A 87 7.22 -11.95 4.46
C GLY A 87 8.01 -12.89 3.53
N GLY A 88 9.28 -12.62 3.27
CA GLY A 88 10.13 -13.37 2.34
C GLY A 88 11.10 -14.33 3.03
N GLY A 89 10.58 -15.25 3.84
CA GLY A 89 11.40 -16.29 4.47
C GLY A 89 11.96 -17.28 3.45
N ARG A 90 13.27 -17.19 3.19
CA ARG A 90 14.25 -18.29 3.28
C ARG A 90 15.65 -17.71 3.01
N ALA A 91 16.30 -17.26 4.09
CA ALA A 91 17.75 -17.27 4.10
C ALA A 91 18.18 -18.74 3.93
N LEU A 92 18.70 -19.09 2.75
CA LEU A 92 19.39 -20.36 2.56
C LEU A 92 20.62 -20.34 3.48
N PRO A 93 20.84 -21.36 4.33
CA PRO A 93 22.04 -21.40 5.16
C PRO A 93 23.25 -21.46 4.22
N SER A 94 24.21 -20.58 4.45
CA SER A 94 25.51 -20.62 3.80
C SER A 94 26.12 -22.01 4.00
N LEU A 95 26.41 -22.71 2.90
CA LEU A 95 27.24 -23.92 2.92
C LEU A 95 28.66 -23.52 3.33
N ALA A 96 28.90 -23.44 4.63
CA ALA A 96 30.24 -23.43 5.18
C ALA A 96 30.88 -24.77 4.80
N LEU A 97 31.83 -24.74 3.86
CA LEU A 97 32.69 -25.87 3.54
C LEU A 97 33.40 -26.31 4.82
N LEU A 98 32.93 -27.40 5.43
CA LEU A 98 33.69 -28.17 6.39
C LEU A 98 34.67 -29.05 5.61
N VAL A 99 35.86 -28.54 5.34
CA VAL A 99 36.98 -29.39 4.94
C VAL A 99 37.51 -30.04 6.21
N ALA A 100 37.12 -31.30 6.43
CA ALA A 100 37.67 -32.13 7.48
C ALA A 100 39.18 -32.30 7.25
N ALA A 101 39.97 -31.89 8.23
CA ALA A 101 41.38 -32.25 8.32
C ALA A 101 41.48 -33.77 8.52
N VAL A 102 42.04 -34.47 7.53
CA VAL A 102 42.52 -35.84 7.72
C VAL A 102 44.03 -35.78 7.78
N THR A 103 44.51 -36.04 8.99
CA THR A 103 45.90 -36.27 9.38
C THR A 103 46.46 -37.52 8.73
N VAL A 104 47.69 -37.45 8.22
CA VAL A 104 48.58 -38.61 8.03
C VAL A 104 49.78 -38.42 8.94
#